data_AF-A0A9X8YQH4-F1
#
_entry.id   AF-A0A9X8YQH4-F1
#
_cell.length_a   1.000
_cell.length_b   1.000
_cell.length_c   1.000
_cell.angle_alpha   90.00
_cell.angle_beta   90.00
_cell.angle_gamma   90.00
#
_symmetry.space_group_name_H-M   'P 1'
#
loop_
_entity.id
_entity.type
_entity.pdbx_description
1 polymer ?
#
loop_
_entity_poly.entity_id
_entity_poly.type
_entity_poly.pdbx_seq_one_letter_code
_entity_poly.pdbx_strand_id
1 'polypeptide(L)'
;SAIWLALALIYLCRCLIDPRAVRDEFRSNTQFSFISLLPAGGVLVSIGLHPYSLPLANGLMVAGSVGQLIFSAWRCAPLWRGEFASEATTPGFYLPTVAANFICAMAFGTAG
;
A
#
# COMPACT_ATOMS: atom_id res chain seq x y z
N SER A 1 -13.32 9.58 -1.67
CA SER A 1 -12.41 9.66 -0.51
C SER A 1 -12.98 9.08 0.78
N ALA A 2 -14.25 9.35 1.13
CA ALA A 2 -14.84 8.87 2.40
C ALA A 2 -14.82 7.35 2.59
N ILE A 3 -15.09 6.57 1.53
CA ILE A 3 -15.04 5.10 1.58
C ILE A 3 -13.63 4.60 1.91
N TRP A 4 -12.61 5.16 1.27
CA TRP A 4 -11.22 4.81 1.55
C TRP A 4 -10.83 5.16 2.98
N LEU A 5 -11.20 6.34 3.47
CA LEU A 5 -10.94 6.74 4.85
C LEU A 5 -11.62 5.80 5.86
N ALA A 6 -12.86 5.40 5.62
CA ALA A 6 -13.56 4.45 6.47
C ALA A 6 -12.87 3.08 6.49
N LEU A 7 -12.47 2.56 5.32
CA LEU A 7 -11.74 1.30 5.20
C LEU A 7 -10.36 1.36 5.86
N ALA A 8 -9.62 2.46 5.66
CA ALA A 8 -8.33 2.68 6.28
C ALA A 8 -8.44 2.76 7.80
N LEU A 9 -9.48 3.44 8.32
CA LEU A 9 -9.74 3.53 9.75
C LEU A 9 -10.13 2.17 10.35
N ILE A 10 -11.00 1.41 9.68
CA ILE A 10 -11.36 0.04 10.09
C ILE A 10 -10.11 -0.84 10.14
N TYR A 11 -9.23 -0.74 9.14
CA TYR A 11 -7.99 -1.51 9.12
C TYR A 11 -7.01 -1.07 10.21
N LEU A 12 -6.86 0.24 10.46
CA LEU A 12 -6.08 0.77 11.58
C LEU A 12 -6.62 0.27 12.92
N CYS A 13 -7.94 0.31 13.13
CA CYS A 13 -8.58 -0.27 14.31
C CYS A 13 -8.29 -1.77 14.42
N ARG A 14 -8.34 -2.52 13.30
CA ARG A 14 -7.99 -3.95 13.29
C ARG A 14 -6.53 -4.18 13.66
N CYS A 15 -5.60 -3.35 13.19
CA CYS A 15 -4.19 -3.40 13.59
C CYS A 15 -3.99 -3.17 15.09
N LEU A 16 -4.79 -2.30 15.72
CA LEU A 16 -4.71 -2.01 17.15
C LEU A 16 -5.36 -3.11 18.02
N ILE A 17 -6.48 -3.67 17.56
CA ILE A 17 -7.25 -4.68 18.30
C ILE A 17 -6.62 -6.07 18.17
N ASP A 18 -6.18 -6.46 16.97
CA ASP A 18 -5.59 -7.76 16.71
C ASP A 18 -4.32 -7.66 15.83
N PRO A 19 -3.21 -7.15 16.40
CA PRO A 19 -1.94 -7.07 15.69
C PRO A 19 -1.37 -8.44 15.32
N ARG A 20 -1.82 -9.52 15.97
CA ARG A 20 -1.37 -10.89 15.67
C ARG A 20 -1.99 -11.39 14.37
N ALA A 21 -3.31 -11.23 14.20
CA ALA A 21 -3.98 -11.57 12.95
C ALA A 21 -3.44 -10.79 11.75
N VAL A 22 -3.13 -9.50 11.92
CA VAL A 22 -2.52 -8.68 10.85
C VAL A 22 -1.11 -9.17 10.50
N ARG A 23 -0.32 -9.59 11.50
CA ARG A 23 1.00 -10.16 11.26
C ARG A 23 0.94 -11.50 10.54
N ASP A 24 -0.07 -12.32 10.82
CA ASP A 24 -0.29 -13.60 10.13
C ASP A 24 -0.76 -13.38 8.69
N GLU A 25 -1.62 -12.38 8.45
CA GLU A 25 -2.01 -11.93 7.10
C GLU A 25 -0.79 -11.44 6.30
N PHE A 26 0.11 -10.68 6.94
CA PHE A 26 1.37 -10.20 6.33
C PHE A 26 2.34 -11.34 5.99
N ARG A 27 2.34 -12.40 6.78
CA ARG A 27 3.17 -13.60 6.58
C ARG A 27 2.61 -14.54 5.54
N SER A 28 1.31 -14.49 5.28
CA SER A 28 0.70 -15.31 4.23
C SER A 28 1.33 -15.02 2.86
N ASN A 29 1.49 -16.05 2.03
CA ASN A 29 2.07 -15.90 0.69
C ASN A 29 1.10 -15.27 -0.32
N THR A 30 -0.18 -15.11 0.03
CA THR A 30 -1.24 -14.65 -0.88
C THR A 30 -1.90 -13.35 -0.44
N GLN A 31 -2.18 -13.17 0.85
CA GLN A 31 -2.97 -12.03 1.33
C GLN A 31 -2.14 -10.75 1.53
N PHE A 32 -0.80 -10.87 1.65
CA PHE A 32 0.07 -9.72 1.85
C PHE A 32 -0.11 -8.65 0.74
N SER A 33 -0.37 -9.06 -0.49
CA SER A 33 -0.53 -8.14 -1.63
C SER A 33 -1.70 -7.17 -1.46
N PHE A 34 -2.75 -7.55 -0.72
CA PHE A 34 -3.88 -6.67 -0.42
C PHE A 34 -3.56 -5.60 0.63
N ILE A 35 -2.53 -5.82 1.46
CA ILE A 35 -2.09 -4.82 2.44
C ILE A 35 -1.51 -3.59 1.72
N SER A 36 -0.88 -3.81 0.55
CA SER A 36 -0.39 -2.73 -0.31
C SER A 36 -1.51 -1.84 -0.89
N LEU A 37 -2.78 -2.29 -0.88
CA LEU A 37 -3.91 -1.48 -1.32
C LEU A 37 -4.12 -0.25 -0.43
N LEU A 38 -3.73 -0.32 0.85
CA LEU A 38 -3.84 0.79 1.78
C LEU A 38 -2.95 1.97 1.40
N PRO A 39 -1.60 1.83 1.31
CA PRO A 39 -0.74 2.92 0.89
C PRO A 39 -1.03 3.36 -0.55
N ALA A 40 -1.28 2.43 -1.49
CA ALA A 40 -1.64 2.77 -2.87
C ALA A 40 -2.95 3.58 -2.94
N GLY A 41 -3.97 3.19 -2.18
CA GLY A 41 -5.23 3.93 -2.09
C GLY A 41 -5.07 5.30 -1.44
N GLY A 42 -4.14 5.44 -0.47
CA GLY A 42 -3.83 6.74 0.15
C GLY A 42 -3.25 7.74 -0.85
N VAL A 43 -2.36 7.26 -1.73
CA VAL A 43 -1.81 8.07 -2.83
C VAL A 43 -2.88 8.41 -3.87
N LEU A 44 -3.83 7.53 -4.18
CA LEU A 44 -4.98 7.89 -5.04
C LEU A 44 -5.85 8.99 -4.40
N VAL A 45 -6.07 8.90 -3.09
CA VAL A 45 -6.83 9.91 -2.35
C VAL A 45 -6.09 11.24 -2.31
N SER A 46 -4.76 11.25 -2.28
CA SER A 46 -3.98 12.49 -2.33
C SER A 46 -4.15 13.25 -3.65
N ILE A 47 -4.23 12.54 -4.79
CA ILE A 47 -4.53 13.16 -6.10
C ILE A 47 -5.88 13.89 -6.06
N GLY A 48 -6.91 13.24 -5.51
CA GLY A 48 -8.25 13.85 -5.38
C GLY A 48 -8.32 15.02 -4.39
N LEU A 49 -7.38 15.11 -3.45
CA LEU A 49 -7.26 16.20 -2.47
C LEU A 49 -6.45 17.40 -2.98
N HIS A 50 -5.67 17.22 -4.05
CA HIS A 50 -4.85 18.27 -4.65
C HIS A 50 -5.59 19.60 -4.93
N PRO A 51 -6.83 19.61 -5.47
CA PRO A 51 -7.57 20.85 -5.71
C PRO A 51 -8.13 21.52 -4.45
N TYR A 52 -8.18 20.83 -3.30
CA TYR A 52 -8.75 21.36 -2.06
C TYR A 52 -7.67 21.87 -1.10
N SER A 53 -6.58 21.11 -0.94
CA SER A 53 -5.54 21.41 0.04
C SER A 53 -4.19 20.80 -0.36
N LEU A 54 -3.37 21.61 -1.02
CA LEU A 54 -2.02 21.23 -1.47
C LEU A 54 -1.11 20.63 -0.37
N PRO A 55 -0.98 21.23 0.84
CA PRO A 55 -0.05 20.70 1.84
C PRO A 55 -0.51 19.33 2.38
N LEU A 56 -1.83 19.13 2.54
CA LEU A 56 -2.38 17.85 2.97
C LEU A 56 -2.24 16.78 1.88
N ALA A 57 -2.47 17.15 0.62
CA ALA A 57 -2.28 16.26 -0.52
C ALA A 57 -0.81 15.81 -0.63
N ASN A 58 0.15 16.74 -0.55
CA ASN A 58 1.57 16.40 -0.60
C ASN A 58 2.02 15.53 0.57
N GLY A 59 1.56 15.83 1.79
CA GLY A 59 1.87 15.02 2.96
C GLY A 59 1.36 13.58 2.82
N LEU A 60 0.11 13.41 2.39
CA LEU A 60 -0.50 12.09 2.19
C LEU A 60 0.15 11.32 1.02
N MET A 61 0.51 12.02 -0.05
CA MET A 61 1.23 11.48 -1.20
C MET A 61 2.59 10.90 -0.77
N VAL A 62 3.43 11.71 -0.12
CA VAL A 62 4.77 11.28 0.32
C VAL A 62 4.67 10.15 1.34
N ALA A 63 3.79 10.25 2.33
CA ALA A 63 3.61 9.21 3.34
C ALA A 63 3.16 7.88 2.72
N GLY A 64 2.20 7.92 1.78
CA GLY A 64 1.72 6.74 1.06
C GLY A 64 2.80 6.11 0.18
N SER A 65 3.55 6.91 -0.56
CA SER A 65 4.65 6.43 -1.41
C SER A 65 5.78 5.81 -0.60
N VAL A 66 6.21 6.45 0.49
CA VAL A 66 7.25 5.90 1.39
C VAL A 66 6.76 4.60 2.03
N GLY A 67 5.51 4.55 2.51
CA GLY A 67 4.92 3.35 3.10
C GLY A 67 4.88 2.18 2.11
N GLN A 68 4.50 2.43 0.86
CA GLN A 68 4.51 1.43 -0.20
C GLN A 68 5.93 0.93 -0.51
N LEU A 69 6.92 1.83 -0.60
CA LEU A 69 8.30 1.47 -0.89
C LEU A 69 8.90 0.63 0.24
N ILE A 70 8.67 1.00 1.49
CA ILE A 70 9.11 0.21 2.65
C ILE A 70 8.43 -1.16 2.63
N PHE A 71 7.12 -1.21 2.37
CA PHE A 71 6.38 -2.48 2.28
C PHE A 71 6.96 -3.39 1.19
N SER A 72 7.16 -2.86 -0.01
CA SER A 72 7.72 -3.60 -1.13
C SER A 72 9.15 -4.05 -0.86
N ALA A 73 10.00 -3.19 -0.32
CA ALA A 73 11.38 -3.54 0.04
C ALA A 73 11.42 -4.64 1.10
N TRP A 74 10.60 -4.51 2.15
CA TRP A 74 10.62 -5.45 3.27
C TRP A 74 10.02 -6.81 2.92
N ARG A 75 9.01 -6.85 2.04
CA ARG A 75 8.36 -8.10 1.64
C ARG A 75 8.98 -8.74 0.40
N CYS A 76 9.49 -7.97 -0.56
CA CYS A 76 10.11 -8.50 -1.78
C CYS A 76 11.57 -8.91 -1.58
N ALA A 77 12.35 -8.21 -0.76
CA ALA A 77 13.77 -8.58 -0.53
C ALA A 77 13.97 -9.99 0.03
N PRO A 78 13.12 -10.51 0.95
CA PRO A 78 13.19 -11.90 1.39
C PRO A 78 12.88 -12.93 0.31
N LEU A 79 12.05 -12.58 -0.69
CA LEU A 79 11.64 -13.52 -1.75
C LEU A 79 12.79 -13.87 -2.68
N TRP A 80 13.74 -12.95 -2.84
CA TRP A 80 14.93 -13.16 -3.66
C TRP A 80 15.93 -14.14 -3.01
N ARG A 81 15.75 -14.48 -1.72
CA ARG A 81 16.57 -15.49 -1.04
C ARG A 81 16.14 -16.94 -1.31
N GLY A 82 15.21 -17.15 -2.25
CA GLY A 82 14.79 -18.49 -2.70
C GLY A 82 13.63 -19.11 -1.91
N GLU A 83 13.04 -18.38 -0.95
CA GLU A 83 11.86 -18.84 -0.20
C GLU A 83 10.54 -18.67 -0.97
N PHE A 84 10.60 -18.24 -2.23
CA PHE A 84 9.42 -18.05 -3.05
C PHE A 84 9.00 -19.37 -3.71
N ALA A 85 8.01 -20.04 -3.12
CA ALA A 85 7.34 -21.18 -3.73
C ALA A 85 6.68 -20.75 -5.06
N SER A 86 6.93 -21.50 -6.14
CA SER A 86 6.40 -21.21 -7.49
C SER A 86 4.86 -21.09 -7.53
N GLU A 87 4.16 -21.73 -6.58
CA GLU A 87 2.70 -21.70 -6.43
C GLU A 87 2.18 -20.35 -5.88
N ALA A 88 3.05 -19.50 -5.32
CA ALA A 88 2.69 -18.16 -4.84
C ALA A 88 2.69 -17.08 -5.94
N THR A 89 2.93 -17.47 -7.20
CA THR A 89 2.89 -16.59 -8.39
C THR A 89 1.45 -16.25 -8.77
N THR A 90 0.73 -15.64 -7.84
CA THR A 90 -0.64 -15.20 -8.05
C THR A 90 -0.67 -13.80 -8.65
N PRO A 91 -1.71 -13.44 -9.44
CA PRO A 91 -1.85 -12.09 -9.99
C PRO A 91 -1.83 -10.98 -8.93
N GLY A 92 -2.12 -11.31 -7.67
CA GLY A 92 -2.03 -10.37 -6.54
C GLY A 92 -0.65 -9.73 -6.40
N PHE A 93 0.43 -10.42 -6.78
CA PHE A 93 1.80 -9.92 -6.67
C PHE A 93 2.05 -8.61 -7.45
N TYR A 94 1.24 -8.33 -8.49
CA TYR A 94 1.31 -7.10 -9.26
C TYR A 94 0.86 -5.86 -8.48
N LEU A 95 0.05 -6.02 -7.42
CA LEU A 95 -0.41 -4.90 -6.60
C LEU A 95 0.75 -4.15 -5.95
N PRO A 96 1.63 -4.81 -5.16
CA PRO A 96 2.72 -4.12 -4.51
C PRO A 96 3.90 -3.75 -5.41
N THR A 97 4.09 -4.48 -6.51
CA THR A 97 5.30 -4.33 -7.35
C THR A 97 5.07 -3.44 -8.57
N VAL A 98 3.86 -3.39 -9.11
CA VAL A 98 3.56 -2.66 -10.35
C VAL A 98 2.53 -1.57 -10.09
N ALA A 99 1.31 -1.94 -9.67
CA ALA A 99 0.19 -1.00 -9.57
C ALA A 99 0.51 0.17 -8.64
N ALA A 100 1.04 -0.11 -7.45
CA ALA A 100 1.33 0.93 -6.48
C ALA A 100 2.45 1.90 -6.92
N ASN A 101 3.45 1.42 -7.68
CA ASN A 101 4.50 2.27 -8.24
C ASN A 101 3.95 3.21 -9.33
N PHE A 102 3.09 2.71 -10.21
CA PHE A 102 2.40 3.54 -11.20
C PHE A 102 1.50 4.60 -10.55
N ILE A 103 0.78 4.24 -9.48
CA ILE A 103 -0.05 5.19 -8.72
C ILE A 103 0.82 6.30 -8.11
N CYS A 104 1.97 5.96 -7.54
CA CYS A 104 2.91 6.96 -7.02
C CYS A 104 3.43 7.88 -8.14
N ALA A 105 3.85 7.31 -9.28
CA ALA A 105 4.32 8.10 -10.42
C ALA A 105 3.24 9.07 -10.94
N MET A 106 1.98 8.62 -11.04
CA MET A 106 0.85 9.49 -11.39
C MET A 106 0.68 10.63 -10.38
N ALA A 107 0.72 10.34 -9.08
CA ALA A 107 0.56 11.36 -8.05
C ALA A 107 1.67 12.42 -8.09
N PHE A 108 2.94 12.01 -8.22
CA PHE A 108 4.04 12.95 -8.38
C PHE A 108 3.95 13.74 -9.69
N GLY A 109 3.46 13.13 -10.78
CA GLY A 109 3.20 13.83 -12.03
C GLY A 109 2.12 14.90 -11.93
N THR A 110 1.13 14.74 -11.05
CA THR A 110 0.09 15.75 -10.80
C THR A 110 0.53 16.89 -9.88
N ALA A 111 1.65 16.74 -9.18
CA ALA A 111 2.16 17.73 -8.23
C ALA A 111 3.21 18.69 -8.84
N GLY A 112 3.65 18.45 -10.08
CA GLY A 112 4.67 19.22 -10.80
C GLY A 112 4.10 20.21 -11.83
#